data_AF-A0A4Y3RH71-F1
#
_entry.id   AF-A0A4Y3RH71-F1
#
_cell.length_a   1.000
_cell.length_b   1.000
_cell.length_c   1.000
_cell.angle_alpha   90.00
_cell.angle_beta   90.00
_cell.angle_gamma   90.00
#
_symmetry.space_group_name_H-M   'P 1'
#
loop_
_entity.id
_entity.type
_entity.pdbx_description
1 polymer ?
#
loop_
_entity_poly.entity_id
_entity_poly.type
_entity_poly.pdbx_seq_one_letter_code
_entity_poly.pdbx_strand_id
1 'polypeptide(L)'
;MIRHTLRALCAASLVIAPLALAAPAHAVTTCTVNGLPVTGTVVSGTAGSDFIRCASVASGDQVNGLGGNDTIVVTGSVAGLVTGGPGADYLSTPGTISGTVSGGDSSDYLTAGTVGPTGAVTGGAGSDLLRASVNAGVVDGSLGVDFCRVGVGNAPINCEG
;
A
#
# COMPACT_ATOMS: atom_id res chain seq x y z
N MET A 1 -64.54 54.44 -12.14
CA MET A 1 -64.28 53.02 -11.81
C MET A 1 -63.17 52.52 -12.72
N ILE A 2 -61.93 52.48 -12.23
CA ILE A 2 -60.74 52.12 -13.02
C ILE A 2 -60.42 50.65 -12.72
N ARG A 3 -60.36 49.80 -13.76
CA ARG A 3 -59.95 48.39 -13.64
C ARG A 3 -58.45 48.28 -13.93
N HIS A 4 -57.68 47.76 -12.98
CA HIS A 4 -56.28 47.43 -13.18
C HIS A 4 -56.13 45.94 -13.47
N THR A 5 -55.69 45.62 -14.68
CA THR A 5 -55.31 44.26 -15.11
C THR A 5 -53.90 43.96 -14.63
N LEU A 6 -53.75 43.01 -13.70
CA LEU A 6 -52.47 42.48 -13.26
C LEU A 6 -51.97 41.45 -14.28
N ARG A 7 -50.82 41.73 -14.90
CA ARG A 7 -50.05 40.78 -15.73
C ARG A 7 -49.21 39.90 -14.82
N ALA A 8 -49.44 38.59 -14.84
CA ALA A 8 -48.60 37.60 -14.17
C ALA A 8 -47.33 37.35 -14.99
N LEU A 9 -46.15 37.58 -14.42
CA LEU A 9 -44.88 37.09 -14.97
C LEU A 9 -44.65 35.67 -14.45
N CYS A 10 -44.61 34.68 -15.34
CA CYS A 10 -44.08 33.36 -15.03
C CYS A 10 -42.55 33.45 -15.00
N ALA A 11 -41.96 33.36 -13.81
CA ALA A 11 -40.53 33.17 -13.64
C ALA A 11 -40.20 31.69 -13.90
N ALA A 12 -39.47 31.41 -14.98
CA ALA A 12 -38.94 30.07 -15.24
C ALA A 12 -37.72 29.83 -14.33
N SER A 13 -37.89 28.99 -13.31
CA SER A 13 -36.80 28.55 -12.43
C SER A 13 -35.90 27.56 -13.17
N LEU A 14 -34.66 27.97 -13.44
CA LEU A 14 -33.62 27.12 -14.01
C LEU A 14 -33.09 26.19 -12.91
N VAL A 15 -33.45 24.90 -12.96
CA VAL A 15 -32.90 23.89 -12.04
C VAL A 15 -31.52 23.51 -12.54
N ILE A 16 -30.47 24.02 -11.90
CA ILE A 16 -29.09 23.58 -12.13
C ILE A 16 -28.91 22.26 -11.40
N ALA A 17 -28.94 21.15 -12.13
CA ALA A 17 -28.59 19.84 -11.59
C ALA A 17 -27.07 19.79 -11.35
N PRO A 18 -26.59 19.39 -10.16
CA PRO A 18 -25.16 19.19 -9.93
C PRO A 18 -24.68 18.02 -10.80
N LEU A 19 -23.63 18.25 -11.59
CA LEU A 19 -22.87 17.15 -12.18
C LEU A 19 -22.12 16.44 -11.05
N ALA A 20 -22.57 15.25 -10.68
CA ALA A 20 -21.77 14.35 -9.86
C ALA A 20 -20.65 13.77 -10.75
N LEU A 21 -19.41 14.22 -10.54
CA LEU A 21 -18.25 13.54 -11.11
C LEU A 21 -18.13 12.17 -10.44
N ALA A 22 -18.36 11.10 -11.18
CA ALA A 22 -17.99 9.76 -10.73
C ALA A 22 -16.47 9.73 -10.54
N ALA A 23 -16.01 9.56 -9.30
CA ALA A 23 -14.61 9.24 -9.06
C ALA A 23 -14.30 7.93 -9.82
N PRO A 24 -13.13 7.82 -10.47
CA PRO A 24 -12.74 6.56 -11.10
C PRO A 24 -12.81 5.44 -10.06
N ALA A 25 -13.38 4.30 -10.44
CA ALA A 25 -13.38 3.12 -9.59
C ALA A 25 -11.93 2.64 -9.43
N HIS A 26 -11.26 3.11 -8.38
CA HIS A 26 -9.96 2.58 -7.99
C HIS A 26 -10.16 1.12 -7.58
N ALA A 27 -9.33 0.21 -8.11
CA ALA A 27 -9.38 -1.19 -7.77
C ALA A 27 -9.07 -1.33 -6.27
N VAL A 28 -10.06 -1.74 -5.48
CA VAL A 28 -9.92 -1.87 -4.03
C VAL A 28 -9.13 -3.13 -3.71
N THR A 29 -8.14 -3.00 -2.83
CA THR A 29 -7.32 -4.12 -2.37
C THR A 29 -8.19 -5.16 -1.65
N THR A 30 -8.01 -6.42 -2.03
CA THR A 30 -8.68 -7.58 -1.42
C THR A 30 -7.63 -8.58 -0.99
N CYS A 31 -7.70 -8.98 0.28
CA CYS A 31 -6.78 -9.89 0.93
C CYS A 31 -7.56 -10.93 1.76
N THR A 32 -6.83 -11.92 2.28
CA THR A 32 -7.27 -12.71 3.43
C THR A 32 -6.42 -12.35 4.63
N VAL A 33 -7.05 -12.05 5.76
CA VAL A 33 -6.38 -11.89 7.08
C VAL A 33 -6.80 -13.08 7.93
N ASN A 34 -5.85 -13.94 8.29
CA ASN A 34 -6.10 -15.20 9.02
C ASN A 34 -7.18 -16.07 8.36
N GLY A 35 -7.20 -16.09 7.02
CA GLY A 35 -8.16 -16.85 6.22
C GLY A 35 -9.51 -16.15 6.00
N LEU A 36 -9.79 -15.02 6.67
CA LEU A 36 -11.01 -14.26 6.48
C LEU A 36 -10.83 -13.22 5.36
N PRO A 37 -11.72 -13.14 4.35
CA PRO A 37 -11.60 -12.15 3.30
C PRO A 37 -11.85 -10.74 3.85
N VAL A 38 -10.95 -9.82 3.49
CA VAL A 38 -11.02 -8.39 3.83
C VAL A 38 -10.81 -7.58 2.55
N THR A 39 -11.71 -6.64 2.29
CA THR A 39 -11.64 -5.72 1.15
C THR A 39 -11.77 -4.29 1.63
N GLY A 40 -10.84 -3.44 1.22
CA GLY A 40 -10.83 -2.04 1.60
C GLY A 40 -9.58 -1.33 1.09
N THR A 41 -9.59 -0.01 1.18
CA THR A 41 -8.39 0.81 0.92
C THR A 41 -7.36 0.68 2.04
N VAL A 42 -7.77 0.16 3.20
CA VAL A 42 -6.90 -0.21 4.31
C VAL A 42 -7.28 -1.63 4.73
N VAL A 43 -6.32 -2.55 4.63
CA VAL A 43 -6.40 -3.90 5.17
C VAL A 43 -5.44 -3.98 6.34
N SER A 44 -5.93 -4.35 7.52
CA SER A 44 -5.10 -4.46 8.72
C SER A 44 -5.21 -5.83 9.34
N GLY A 45 -4.10 -6.29 9.90
CA GLY A 45 -4.05 -7.34 10.90
C GLY A 45 -4.60 -6.87 12.25
N THR A 46 -4.06 -7.44 13.30
CA THR A 46 -4.41 -7.29 14.71
C THR A 46 -3.16 -6.90 15.50
N ALA A 47 -3.23 -6.89 16.83
CA ALA A 47 -2.05 -6.59 17.66
C ALA A 47 -1.14 -7.82 17.90
N GLY A 48 -1.49 -8.99 17.35
CA GLY A 48 -0.66 -10.19 17.44
C GLY A 48 -0.46 -10.80 16.05
N SER A 49 0.37 -11.84 15.97
CA SER A 49 0.76 -12.47 14.71
C SER A 49 -0.39 -12.82 13.77
N ASP A 50 -0.34 -12.27 12.56
CA ASP A 50 -1.29 -12.46 11.49
C ASP A 50 -0.66 -13.12 10.27
N PHE A 51 -1.50 -13.87 9.54
CA PHE A 51 -1.21 -14.32 8.18
C PHE A 51 -2.05 -13.52 7.19
N ILE A 52 -1.41 -12.60 6.46
CA ILE A 52 -2.06 -11.72 5.49
C ILE A 52 -1.63 -12.12 4.09
N ARG A 53 -2.61 -12.34 3.20
CA ARG A 53 -2.34 -12.69 1.81
C ARG A 53 -3.19 -11.87 0.85
N CYS A 54 -2.53 -11.16 -0.05
CA CYS A 54 -3.17 -10.29 -1.04
C CYS A 54 -2.79 -10.72 -2.46
N ALA A 55 -3.71 -10.56 -3.41
CA ALA A 55 -3.38 -10.77 -4.82
C ALA A 55 -2.53 -9.62 -5.38
N SER A 56 -2.81 -8.39 -4.97
CA SER A 56 -2.09 -7.16 -5.30
C SER A 56 -2.47 -6.09 -4.29
N VAL A 57 -1.67 -5.02 -4.20
CA VAL A 57 -2.01 -3.82 -3.41
C VAL A 57 -2.07 -2.63 -4.35
N ALA A 58 -3.25 -2.01 -4.46
CA ALA A 58 -3.47 -0.92 -5.40
C ALA A 58 -2.82 0.38 -4.96
N SER A 59 -2.60 1.30 -5.91
CA SER A 59 -2.06 2.62 -5.59
C SER A 59 -3.02 3.39 -4.68
N GLY A 60 -2.49 3.92 -3.57
CA GLY A 60 -3.26 4.61 -2.54
C GLY A 60 -3.82 3.69 -1.44
N ASP A 61 -3.78 2.37 -1.63
CA ASP A 61 -4.22 1.40 -0.63
C ASP A 61 -3.07 1.00 0.31
N GLN A 62 -3.45 0.47 1.48
CA GLN A 62 -2.52 0.06 2.53
C GLN A 62 -2.82 -1.34 3.04
N VAL A 63 -1.77 -2.10 3.30
CA VAL A 63 -1.79 -3.37 4.04
C VAL A 63 -0.87 -3.24 5.25
N ASN A 64 -1.42 -3.38 6.46
CA ASN A 64 -0.68 -3.24 7.71
C ASN A 64 -0.75 -4.53 8.52
N GLY A 65 0.40 -5.11 8.87
CA GLY A 65 0.45 -6.20 9.86
C GLY A 65 -0.02 -5.73 11.24
N LEU A 66 0.44 -4.52 11.61
CA LEU A 66 0.28 -3.90 12.92
C LEU A 66 1.25 -4.52 13.93
N GLY A 67 0.78 -5.11 15.02
CA GLY A 67 1.66 -5.59 16.09
C GLY A 67 1.82 -7.11 16.04
N GLY A 68 2.97 -7.61 16.47
CA GLY A 68 3.25 -9.04 16.50
C GLY A 68 4.07 -9.47 15.29
N ASN A 69 4.42 -10.75 15.22
CA ASN A 69 5.25 -11.27 14.14
C ASN A 69 4.36 -11.75 13.00
N ASP A 70 4.26 -10.97 11.94
CA ASP A 70 3.34 -11.18 10.85
C ASP A 70 3.98 -11.90 9.66
N THR A 71 3.14 -12.59 8.90
CA THR A 71 3.50 -13.10 7.58
C THR A 71 2.61 -12.45 6.54
N ILE A 72 3.21 -11.61 5.70
CA ILE A 72 2.51 -10.86 4.65
C ILE A 72 3.00 -11.31 3.28
N VAL A 73 2.07 -11.86 2.48
CA VAL A 73 2.36 -12.35 1.13
C VAL A 73 1.52 -11.59 0.11
N VAL A 74 2.16 -10.83 -0.77
CA VAL A 74 1.50 -10.22 -1.93
C VAL A 74 1.99 -10.90 -3.20
N THR A 75 1.13 -11.72 -3.81
CA THR A 75 1.56 -12.57 -4.95
C THR A 75 1.76 -11.79 -6.25
N GLY A 76 1.09 -10.65 -6.39
CA GLY A 76 1.13 -9.77 -7.56
C GLY A 76 1.84 -8.45 -7.26
N SER A 77 1.43 -7.38 -7.95
CA SER A 77 2.07 -6.06 -7.83
C SER A 77 1.72 -5.33 -6.53
N VAL A 78 2.68 -4.55 -6.05
CA VAL A 78 2.50 -3.61 -4.92
C VAL A 78 2.67 -2.18 -5.45
N ALA A 79 1.55 -1.49 -5.67
CA ALA A 79 1.53 -0.08 -6.05
C ALA A 79 1.18 0.85 -4.87
N GLY A 80 0.62 0.30 -3.79
CA GLY A 80 0.33 1.00 -2.54
C GLY A 80 1.42 0.80 -1.49
N LEU A 81 1.00 0.80 -0.22
CA LEU A 81 1.87 0.58 0.94
C LEU A 81 1.62 -0.80 1.55
N VAL A 82 2.70 -1.51 1.87
CA VAL A 82 2.69 -2.70 2.72
C VAL A 82 3.66 -2.47 3.86
N THR A 83 3.21 -2.63 5.10
CA THR A 83 4.07 -2.56 6.29
C THR A 83 3.81 -3.78 7.18
N GLY A 84 4.88 -4.38 7.72
CA GLY A 84 4.77 -5.33 8.83
C GLY A 84 4.29 -4.62 10.08
N GLY A 85 5.07 -3.66 10.56
CA GLY A 85 4.77 -2.87 11.75
C GLY A 85 5.72 -3.23 12.88
N PRO A 86 5.33 -3.08 14.16
CA PRO A 86 6.14 -3.60 15.25
C PRO A 86 6.11 -5.12 15.36
N GLY A 87 7.28 -5.76 15.25
CA GLY A 87 7.42 -7.20 15.40
C GLY A 87 8.49 -7.74 14.44
N ALA A 88 8.84 -9.01 14.58
CA ALA A 88 9.75 -9.64 13.62
C ALA A 88 8.93 -10.25 12.48
N ASP A 89 8.83 -9.53 11.38
CA ASP A 89 7.90 -9.82 10.30
C ASP A 89 8.57 -10.54 9.12
N TYR A 90 7.75 -11.31 8.39
CA TYR A 90 8.13 -11.91 7.12
C TYR A 90 7.27 -11.36 5.98
N LEU A 91 7.91 -10.67 5.03
CA LEU A 91 7.24 -10.08 3.87
C LEU A 91 7.73 -10.72 2.58
N SER A 92 6.80 -11.20 1.75
CA SER A 92 7.09 -11.82 0.45
C SER A 92 6.28 -11.17 -0.67
N THR A 93 6.98 -10.46 -1.55
CA THR A 93 6.41 -9.69 -2.67
C THR A 93 7.13 -10.02 -3.98
N PRO A 94 6.93 -11.23 -4.56
CA PRO A 94 7.62 -11.65 -5.79
C PRO A 94 7.25 -10.85 -7.04
N GLY A 95 6.19 -10.04 -7.01
CA GLY A 95 5.78 -9.18 -8.12
C GLY A 95 6.61 -7.91 -8.28
N THR A 96 6.08 -6.97 -9.05
CA THR A 96 6.65 -5.63 -9.21
C THR A 96 6.17 -4.70 -8.11
N ILE A 97 7.10 -3.99 -7.49
CA ILE A 97 6.85 -2.98 -6.46
C ILE A 97 7.04 -1.61 -7.10
N SER A 98 5.97 -0.82 -7.18
CA SER A 98 6.01 0.59 -7.60
C SER A 98 5.57 1.55 -6.48
N GLY A 99 5.08 1.00 -5.36
CA GLY A 99 4.85 1.70 -4.10
C GLY A 99 5.91 1.34 -3.06
N THR A 100 5.51 1.10 -1.82
CA THR A 100 6.44 0.85 -0.70
C THR A 100 6.14 -0.46 0.01
N VAL A 101 7.18 -1.21 0.33
CA VAL A 101 7.14 -2.35 1.25
C VAL A 101 8.12 -2.08 2.38
N SER A 102 7.65 -2.07 3.63
CA SER A 102 8.47 -1.83 4.82
C SER A 102 8.35 -2.99 5.81
N GLY A 103 9.45 -3.38 6.44
CA GLY A 103 9.43 -4.28 7.59
C GLY A 103 8.76 -3.60 8.77
N GLY A 104 9.38 -2.54 9.28
CA GLY A 104 8.82 -1.75 10.38
C GLY A 104 9.82 -1.63 11.52
N ASP A 105 9.40 -1.93 12.74
CA ASP A 105 10.29 -1.96 13.89
C ASP A 105 10.63 -3.42 14.23
N SER A 106 11.87 -3.69 14.64
CA SER A 106 12.48 -4.99 14.96
C SER A 106 13.16 -5.65 13.75
N SER A 107 13.51 -6.94 13.87
CA SER A 107 14.28 -7.65 12.84
C SER A 107 13.36 -8.34 11.84
N ASP A 108 13.32 -7.82 10.62
CA ASP A 108 12.42 -8.27 9.57
C ASP A 108 13.13 -9.07 8.48
N TYR A 109 12.37 -9.93 7.80
CA TYR A 109 12.83 -10.64 6.61
C TYR A 109 11.97 -10.31 5.40
N LEU A 110 12.56 -9.58 4.44
CA LEU A 110 11.88 -9.10 3.24
C LEU A 110 12.44 -9.78 1.99
N THR A 111 11.53 -10.35 1.20
CA THR A 111 11.83 -10.90 -0.12
C THR A 111 11.01 -10.21 -1.19
N ALA A 112 11.70 -9.60 -2.15
CA ALA A 112 11.13 -8.81 -3.23
C ALA A 112 11.53 -9.37 -4.60
N GLY A 113 10.59 -9.35 -5.53
CA GLY A 113 10.84 -9.62 -6.94
C GLY A 113 11.57 -8.44 -7.59
N THR A 114 10.79 -7.55 -8.21
CA THR A 114 11.31 -6.37 -8.91
C THR A 114 10.91 -5.10 -8.16
N VAL A 115 11.89 -4.38 -7.62
CA VAL A 115 11.68 -3.01 -7.13
C VAL A 115 11.75 -2.08 -8.34
N GLY A 116 10.61 -1.53 -8.77
CA GLY A 116 10.51 -0.64 -9.92
C GLY A 116 11.12 0.74 -9.64
N PRO A 117 11.24 1.62 -10.64
CA PRO A 117 11.91 2.92 -10.50
C PRO A 117 11.32 3.86 -9.43
N THR A 118 10.03 3.71 -9.14
CA THR A 118 9.34 4.45 -8.07
C THR A 118 9.12 3.62 -6.81
N GLY A 119 9.54 2.36 -6.83
CA GLY A 119 9.35 1.42 -5.74
C GLY A 119 10.41 1.58 -4.66
N ALA A 120 10.01 1.28 -3.43
CA ALA A 120 10.90 1.21 -2.28
C ALA A 120 10.67 -0.07 -1.48
N VAL A 121 11.76 -0.69 -1.04
CA VAL A 121 11.78 -1.75 -0.03
C VAL A 121 12.67 -1.30 1.11
N THR A 122 12.09 -1.13 2.30
CA THR A 122 12.80 -0.65 3.49
C THR A 122 12.76 -1.70 4.59
N GLY A 123 13.88 -1.91 5.29
CA GLY A 123 13.92 -2.74 6.50
C GLY A 123 13.15 -2.05 7.61
N GLY A 124 13.68 -0.90 8.04
CA GLY A 124 13.04 -0.04 9.03
C GLY A 124 13.99 0.19 10.19
N ALA A 125 13.53 0.04 11.42
CA ALA A 125 14.40 0.08 12.58
C ALA A 125 14.68 -1.33 13.08
N GLY A 126 15.93 -1.78 13.10
CA GLY A 126 16.25 -3.08 13.66
C GLY A 126 17.44 -3.74 13.00
N SER A 127 17.34 -5.03 12.71
CA SER A 127 18.41 -5.73 12.01
C SER A 127 17.77 -6.63 10.98
N ASP A 128 17.75 -6.16 9.75
CA ASP A 128 16.87 -6.67 8.72
C ASP A 128 17.62 -7.49 7.68
N LEU A 129 16.91 -8.42 7.05
CA LEU A 129 17.41 -9.18 5.91
C LEU A 129 16.56 -8.84 4.69
N LEU A 130 17.16 -8.13 3.73
CA LEU A 130 16.48 -7.70 2.51
C LEU A 130 17.03 -8.48 1.31
N ARG A 131 16.16 -9.09 0.53
CA ARG A 131 16.52 -9.76 -0.73
C ARG A 131 15.64 -9.27 -1.86
N ALA A 132 16.23 -8.57 -2.82
CA ALA A 132 15.55 -8.14 -4.04
C ALA A 132 16.17 -8.83 -5.27
N SER A 133 15.34 -9.33 -6.18
CA SER A 133 15.85 -9.95 -7.41
C SER A 133 16.36 -8.89 -8.39
N VAL A 134 15.57 -7.83 -8.60
CA VAL A 134 15.92 -6.66 -9.41
C VAL A 134 15.62 -5.39 -8.64
N ASN A 135 16.55 -4.44 -8.63
CA ASN A 135 16.36 -3.13 -8.02
C ASN A 135 16.57 -2.00 -9.04
N ALA A 136 15.48 -1.42 -9.55
CA ALA A 136 15.52 -0.16 -10.32
C ALA A 136 15.12 1.06 -9.47
N GLY A 137 14.64 0.83 -8.24
CA GLY A 137 14.23 1.85 -7.27
C GLY A 137 15.18 1.89 -6.08
N VAL A 138 14.60 1.78 -4.88
CA VAL A 138 15.31 1.85 -3.60
C VAL A 138 15.17 0.53 -2.82
N VAL A 139 16.29 -0.01 -2.37
CA VAL A 139 16.37 -1.06 -1.35
C VAL A 139 17.24 -0.50 -0.25
N ASP A 140 16.68 -0.32 0.94
CA ASP A 140 17.29 0.43 2.03
C ASP A 140 17.12 -0.30 3.37
N GLY A 141 18.21 -0.70 4.02
CA GLY A 141 18.14 -1.33 5.35
C GLY A 141 17.58 -0.38 6.41
N SER A 142 17.81 0.92 6.25
CA SER A 142 17.43 1.99 7.16
C SER A 142 18.25 2.01 8.46
N LEU A 143 17.62 1.97 9.64
CA LEU A 143 18.31 2.13 10.92
C LEU A 143 18.65 0.76 11.50
N GLY A 144 19.95 0.52 11.69
CA GLY A 144 20.43 -0.61 12.47
C GLY A 144 21.50 -1.39 11.74
N VAL A 145 21.47 -2.72 11.80
CA VAL A 145 22.45 -3.60 11.14
C VAL A 145 21.74 -4.54 10.20
N ASP A 146 21.84 -4.25 8.91
CA ASP A 146 21.01 -4.80 7.85
C ASP A 146 21.84 -5.55 6.82
N PHE A 147 21.34 -6.70 6.38
CA PHE A 147 21.96 -7.48 5.34
C PHE A 147 21.10 -7.43 4.09
N CYS A 148 21.58 -6.75 3.05
CA CYS A 148 20.84 -6.58 1.81
C CYS A 148 21.54 -7.31 0.66
N ARG A 149 20.76 -8.06 -0.13
CA ARG A 149 21.23 -8.65 -1.38
C ARG A 149 20.31 -8.25 -2.52
N VAL A 150 20.89 -7.57 -3.50
CA VAL A 150 20.25 -7.25 -4.78
C VAL A 150 20.89 -8.12 -5.86
N GLY A 151 20.07 -8.82 -6.64
CA GLY A 151 20.57 -9.64 -7.76
C GLY A 151 21.11 -8.80 -8.91
N VAL A 152 20.32 -7.83 -9.37
CA VAL A 152 20.67 -6.93 -10.50
C VAL A 152 20.10 -5.53 -10.24
N GLY A 153 20.81 -4.49 -10.67
CA GLY A 153 20.32 -3.10 -10.65
C GLY A 153 21.08 -2.21 -9.67
N ASN A 154 20.39 -1.22 -9.11
CA ASN A 154 20.93 -0.29 -8.12
C ASN A 154 21.41 -1.06 -6.88
N ALA A 155 22.59 -0.69 -6.37
CA ALA A 155 23.08 -1.22 -5.10
C ALA A 155 22.12 -0.83 -3.95
N PRO A 156 21.95 -1.70 -2.94
CA PRO A 156 21.19 -1.32 -1.74
C PRO A 156 21.96 -0.25 -0.94
N ILE A 157 21.24 0.48 -0.09
CA ILE A 157 21.80 1.51 0.79
C ILE A 157 21.53 1.16 2.26
N ASN A 158 22.37 1.69 3.17
CA ASN A 158 22.31 1.41 4.61
C ASN A 158 22.28 -0.10 4.91
N CYS A 159 23.23 -0.86 4.36
CA CYS A 159 23.35 -2.28 4.62
C CYS A 159 24.81 -2.68 4.84
N GLU A 160 25.04 -3.51 5.84
CA GLU A 160 26.31 -4.09 6.26
C GLU A 160 26.55 -5.40 5.47
N GLY A 161 26.98 -5.27 4.21
CA GLY A 161 27.29 -6.42 3.35
C GLY A 161 28.25 -6.09 2.21
#